data_AF-H3A3U6-F1
#
_entry.id   AF-H3A3U6-F1
#
_cell.length_a   1.000
_cell.length_b   1.000
_cell.length_c   1.000
_cell.angle_alpha   90.00
_cell.angle_beta   90.00
_cell.angle_gamma   90.00
#
_symmetry.space_group_name_H-M   'P 1'
#
loop_
_entity.id
_entity.type
_entity.pdbx_description
1 polymer ?
#
loop_
_entity_poly.entity_id
_entity_poly.type
_entity_poly.pdbx_seq_one_letter_code
_entity_poly.pdbx_strand_id
1 'polypeptide(L)'
;DQWVVRLVPYLTGKAQIAYGNLDPAQATDYDYVKRTILRRCDICGEMYWQRFRTLQYKHGDQPRDIYIRLKDLFYKWIQPERKTVYELAERMIMEQFLQVLPEDVQVWVREHRPESGERAIALAEDYQLARRTTIKKG
;
A
#
# COMPACT_ATOMS: atom_id res chain seq x y z
N ASP A 1 5.37 -21.41 19.93
CA ASP A 1 6.05 -20.51 18.95
C ASP A 1 6.55 -19.22 19.58
N GLN A 2 7.88 -19.04 19.74
CA GLN A 2 8.49 -17.80 20.27
C GLN A 2 8.91 -16.80 19.18
N TRP A 3 8.48 -17.01 17.94
CA TRP A 3 8.87 -16.18 16.80
C TRP A 3 8.46 -14.72 16.95
N VAL A 4 7.28 -14.46 17.55
CA VAL A 4 6.81 -13.09 17.76
C VAL A 4 7.72 -12.33 18.73
N VAL A 5 8.14 -12.96 19.82
CA VAL A 5 9.06 -12.36 20.82
C VAL A 5 10.40 -11.97 20.19
N ARG A 6 10.88 -12.76 19.22
CA ARG A 6 12.12 -12.47 18.47
C ARG A 6 11.93 -11.39 17.40
N LEU A 7 10.70 -11.20 16.91
CA LEU A 7 10.35 -10.23 15.87
C LEU A 7 10.21 -8.80 16.43
N VAL A 8 9.65 -8.66 17.65
CA VAL A 8 9.30 -7.37 18.27
C VAL A 8 10.45 -6.35 18.27
N PRO A 9 11.70 -6.70 18.61
CA PRO A 9 12.80 -5.73 18.62
C PRO A 9 13.15 -5.14 17.23
N TYR A 10 12.74 -5.79 16.15
CA TYR A 10 13.03 -5.37 14.77
C TYR A 10 11.86 -4.62 14.12
N LEU A 11 10.71 -4.55 14.79
CA LEU A 11 9.57 -3.78 14.29
C LEU A 11 9.83 -2.29 14.51
N THR A 12 9.72 -1.51 13.45
CA THR A 12 9.93 -0.05 13.49
C THR A 12 8.75 0.68 12.82
N GLY A 13 8.53 1.93 13.24
CA GLY A 13 7.51 2.80 12.65
C GLY A 13 6.09 2.20 12.67
N LYS A 14 5.43 2.15 11.51
CA LYS A 14 4.06 1.63 11.36
C LYS A 14 3.92 0.16 11.81
N ALA A 15 4.98 -0.63 11.73
CA ALA A 15 4.98 -2.04 12.12
C ALA A 15 4.88 -2.23 13.64
N GLN A 16 5.60 -1.37 14.38
CA GLN A 16 5.59 -1.38 15.83
C GLN A 16 4.23 -0.90 16.36
N ILE A 17 3.66 0.16 15.76
CA ILE A 17 2.31 0.64 16.11
C ILE A 17 1.26 -0.43 15.81
N ALA A 18 1.38 -1.15 14.70
CA ALA A 18 0.45 -2.21 14.34
C ALA A 18 0.45 -3.36 15.35
N TYR A 19 1.64 -3.78 15.79
CA TYR A 19 1.81 -4.80 16.81
C TYR A 19 1.29 -4.35 18.18
N GLY A 20 1.57 -3.11 18.59
CA GLY A 20 1.14 -2.57 19.89
C GLY A 20 -0.39 -2.40 20.04
N ASN A 21 -1.15 -2.48 18.95
CA ASN A 21 -2.61 -2.43 18.96
C ASN A 21 -3.27 -3.83 18.92
N LEU A 22 -2.49 -4.91 18.98
CA LEU A 22 -3.00 -6.27 19.00
C LEU A 22 -3.44 -6.68 20.41
N ASP A 23 -4.49 -7.50 20.49
CA ASP A 23 -4.84 -8.18 21.74
C ASP A 23 -3.73 -9.16 22.14
N PRO A 24 -3.39 -9.31 23.43
CA PRO A 24 -2.38 -10.26 23.91
C PRO A 24 -2.58 -11.70 23.40
N ALA A 25 -3.82 -12.15 23.22
CA ALA A 25 -4.13 -13.47 22.67
C ALA A 25 -3.85 -13.58 21.16
N GLN A 26 -3.90 -12.46 20.44
CA GLN A 26 -3.56 -12.37 19.02
C GLN A 26 -2.06 -12.17 18.80
N ALA A 27 -1.37 -11.55 19.76
CA ALA A 27 0.07 -11.28 19.73
C ALA A 27 0.95 -12.53 19.91
N THR A 28 0.35 -13.70 20.15
CA THR A 28 1.06 -15.00 20.21
C THR A 28 1.01 -15.78 18.89
N ASP A 29 0.09 -15.44 17.99
CA ASP A 29 -0.04 -16.05 16.67
C ASP A 29 0.82 -15.29 15.65
N TYR A 30 1.90 -15.92 15.19
CA TYR A 30 2.81 -15.33 14.20
C TYR A 30 2.12 -15.01 12.87
N ASP A 31 1.25 -15.87 12.36
CA ASP A 31 0.59 -15.65 11.07
C ASP A 31 -0.45 -14.53 11.16
N TYR A 32 -1.12 -14.39 12.31
CA TYR A 32 -1.98 -13.25 12.57
C TYR A 32 -1.18 -11.94 12.71
N VAL A 33 -0.13 -11.95 13.53
CA VAL A 33 0.77 -10.79 13.72
C VAL A 33 1.35 -10.35 12.37
N LYS A 34 1.87 -11.28 11.57
CA LYS A 34 2.41 -11.02 10.23
C LYS A 34 1.36 -10.40 9.32
N ARG A 35 0.15 -10.96 9.25
CA ARG A 35 -0.95 -10.41 8.42
C ARG A 35 -1.34 -9.00 8.87
N THR A 36 -1.48 -8.75 10.16
CA THR A 36 -1.89 -7.44 10.69
C THR A 36 -0.81 -6.38 10.49
N ILE A 37 0.46 -6.72 10.74
CA ILE A 37 1.59 -5.85 10.46
C ILE A 37 1.66 -5.55 8.96
N LEU A 38 1.56 -6.55 8.08
CA LEU A 38 1.55 -6.33 6.64
C LEU A 38 0.40 -5.43 6.18
N ARG A 39 -0.81 -5.63 6.71
CA ARG A 39 -2.01 -4.81 6.42
C ARG A 39 -1.86 -3.36 6.87
N ARG A 40 -1.15 -3.13 7.99
CA ARG A 40 -1.05 -1.81 8.63
C ARG A 40 0.20 -1.04 8.21
N CYS A 41 1.28 -1.73 7.82
CA CYS A 41 2.52 -1.13 7.36
C CYS A 41 2.47 -0.56 5.96
N ASP A 42 1.43 -0.83 5.18
CA ASP A 42 1.48 -0.62 3.73
C ASP A 42 2.79 -1.19 3.14
N ILE A 43 3.16 -2.41 3.53
CA ILE A 43 3.85 -3.30 2.59
C ILE A 43 2.78 -3.73 1.57
N CYS A 44 2.19 -2.71 0.94
CA CYS A 44 1.05 -2.73 0.07
C CYS A 44 1.60 -2.92 -1.34
N GLY A 45 0.76 -3.40 -2.23
CA GLY A 45 1.13 -3.42 -3.64
C GLY A 45 1.68 -2.06 -4.09
N GLU A 46 1.02 -0.98 -3.70
CA GLU A 46 1.42 0.40 -3.99
C GLU A 46 2.91 0.69 -3.76
N MET A 47 3.52 0.23 -2.65
CA MET A 47 4.94 0.51 -2.39
C MET A 47 5.86 -0.15 -3.42
N TYR A 48 5.57 -1.41 -3.80
CA TYR A 48 6.33 -2.10 -4.83
C TYR A 48 6.11 -1.47 -6.20
N TRP A 49 4.89 -1.02 -6.49
CA TRP A 49 4.56 -0.31 -7.72
C TRP A 49 5.27 1.03 -7.83
N GLN A 50 5.25 1.83 -6.76
CA GLN A 50 5.98 3.09 -6.68
C GLN A 50 7.47 2.84 -6.89
N ARG A 51 8.07 1.91 -6.14
CA ARG A 51 9.49 1.55 -6.31
C ARG A 51 9.82 1.07 -7.72
N PHE A 52 8.94 0.30 -8.34
CA PHE A 52 9.09 -0.15 -9.73
C PHE A 52 9.12 1.05 -10.69
N ARG A 53 8.20 2.01 -10.56
CA ARG A 53 8.10 3.19 -11.42
C ARG A 53 9.21 4.22 -11.16
N THR A 54 9.68 4.33 -9.93
CA THR A 54 10.73 5.28 -9.54
C THR A 54 12.13 4.67 -9.59
N LEU A 55 12.30 3.40 -9.98
CA LEU A 55 13.62 2.79 -10.09
C LEU A 55 14.42 3.49 -11.20
N GLN A 56 15.58 4.02 -10.84
CA GLN A 56 16.48 4.73 -11.74
C GLN A 56 17.78 3.93 -11.93
N TYR A 57 18.36 4.03 -13.12
CA TYR A 57 19.70 3.53 -13.41
C TYR A 57 20.73 4.47 -12.77
N LYS A 58 21.60 3.95 -11.89
CA LYS A 58 22.64 4.74 -11.21
C LYS A 58 24.02 4.43 -11.79
N HIS A 59 24.98 5.33 -11.51
CA HIS A 59 26.37 5.12 -11.90
C HIS A 59 26.91 3.83 -11.27
N GLY A 60 27.43 2.93 -12.10
CA GLY A 60 27.97 1.63 -11.66
C GLY A 60 26.95 0.48 -11.59
N ASP A 61 25.66 0.74 -11.84
CA ASP A 61 24.70 -0.36 -11.98
C ASP A 61 25.02 -1.18 -13.23
N GLN A 62 24.82 -2.50 -13.14
CA GLN A 62 24.86 -3.40 -14.29
C GLN A 62 23.43 -3.54 -14.88
N PRO A 63 23.26 -3.53 -16.21
CA PRO A 63 21.93 -3.68 -16.82
C PRO A 63 21.17 -4.94 -16.36
N ARG A 64 21.91 -6.04 -16.13
CA ARG A 64 21.36 -7.29 -15.59
C ARG A 64 20.74 -7.10 -14.22
N ASP A 65 21.41 -6.38 -13.33
CA ASP A 65 20.95 -6.17 -11.95
C ASP A 65 19.71 -5.28 -11.92
N ILE A 66 19.68 -4.24 -12.77
CA ILE A 66 18.51 -3.38 -12.95
C ILE A 66 17.30 -4.20 -13.41
N TYR A 67 17.47 -5.05 -14.43
CA TYR A 67 16.40 -5.90 -14.92
C TYR A 67 15.88 -6.87 -13.85
N ILE A 68 16.78 -7.53 -13.11
CA ILE A 68 16.39 -8.44 -12.02
C ILE A 68 15.62 -7.69 -10.93
N ARG A 69 16.07 -6.49 -10.53
CA ARG A 69 15.38 -5.67 -9.53
C ARG A 69 13.99 -5.23 -10.02
N LEU A 70 13.88 -4.77 -11.26
CA LEU A 70 12.58 -4.42 -11.86
C LEU A 70 11.63 -5.62 -11.86
N LYS A 71 12.13 -6.78 -12.28
CA LYS A 71 11.36 -8.03 -12.28
C LYS A 71 10.88 -8.36 -10.86
N ASP A 72 11.77 -8.37 -9.88
CA ASP A 72 11.44 -8.67 -8.48
C ASP A 72 10.40 -7.71 -7.89
N LEU A 73 10.56 -6.40 -8.13
CA LEU A 73 9.58 -5.39 -7.70
C LEU A 73 8.21 -5.62 -8.34
N PHE A 74 8.17 -5.89 -9.64
CA PHE A 74 6.93 -6.16 -10.35
C PHE A 74 6.23 -7.42 -9.83
N TYR A 75 6.95 -8.55 -9.69
CA TYR A 75 6.35 -9.79 -9.19
C TYR A 75 5.86 -9.68 -7.74
N LYS A 76 6.59 -8.97 -6.87
CA LYS A 76 6.14 -8.68 -5.51
C LYS A 76 4.89 -7.80 -5.47
N TRP A 77 4.73 -6.93 -6.46
CA TRP A 77 3.53 -6.11 -6.63
C TRP A 77 2.31 -6.91 -7.10
N ILE A 78 2.46 -7.64 -8.21
CA ILE A 78 1.34 -8.35 -8.85
C ILE A 78 0.96 -9.62 -8.08
N GLN A 79 1.90 -10.37 -7.51
CA GLN A 79 1.65 -11.65 -6.84
C GLN A 79 0.78 -12.60 -7.71
N PRO A 80 1.25 -12.95 -8.92
CA PRO A 80 0.45 -13.63 -9.94
C PRO A 80 -0.07 -14.99 -9.50
N GLU A 81 0.58 -15.65 -8.54
CA GLU A 81 0.16 -16.95 -8.02
C GLU A 81 -1.14 -16.87 -7.20
N ARG A 82 -1.58 -15.67 -6.84
CA ARG A 82 -2.74 -15.43 -5.96
C ARG A 82 -3.84 -14.59 -6.60
N LYS A 83 -3.67 -14.16 -7.86
CA LYS A 83 -4.53 -13.17 -8.50
C LYS A 83 -4.83 -13.50 -9.95
N THR A 84 -6.07 -13.27 -10.34
CA THR A 84 -6.53 -13.32 -11.72
C THR A 84 -6.06 -12.09 -12.50
N VAL A 85 -6.07 -12.19 -13.83
CA VAL A 85 -5.75 -11.06 -14.73
C VAL A 85 -6.66 -9.86 -14.46
N TYR A 86 -7.94 -10.08 -14.16
CA TYR A 86 -8.89 -9.02 -13.83
C TYR A 86 -8.53 -8.30 -12.53
N GLU A 87 -8.19 -9.03 -11.47
CA GLU A 87 -7.76 -8.44 -10.20
C GLU A 87 -6.43 -7.68 -10.32
N LEU A 88 -5.54 -8.12 -11.22
CA LEU A 88 -4.32 -7.40 -11.56
C LEU A 88 -4.65 -6.09 -12.29
N ALA A 89 -5.50 -6.15 -13.32
CA ALA A 89 -5.93 -4.99 -14.08
C ALA A 89 -6.60 -3.95 -13.18
N GLU A 90 -7.54 -4.38 -12.32
CA GLU A 90 -8.22 -3.49 -11.38
C GLU A 90 -7.24 -2.83 -10.41
N ARG A 91 -6.25 -3.59 -9.91
CA ARG A 91 -5.17 -3.01 -9.10
C ARG A 91 -4.35 -1.98 -9.88
N MET A 92 -3.98 -2.26 -11.14
CA MET A 92 -3.26 -1.29 -11.99
C MET A 92 -4.08 0.00 -12.17
N ILE A 93 -5.37 -0.14 -12.45
CA ILE A 93 -6.30 0.99 -12.65
C ILE A 93 -6.42 1.80 -11.38
N MET A 94 -6.61 1.16 -10.22
CA MET A 94 -6.70 1.84 -8.93
C MET A 94 -5.44 2.65 -8.61
N GLU A 95 -4.25 2.05 -8.77
CA GLU A 95 -2.98 2.76 -8.53
C GLU A 95 -2.84 3.97 -9.46
N GLN A 96 -3.21 3.82 -10.74
CA GLN A 96 -3.15 4.92 -11.70
C GLN A 96 -4.21 6.00 -11.42
N PHE A 97 -5.41 5.61 -11.02
CA PHE A 97 -6.49 6.52 -10.61
C PHE A 97 -6.03 7.39 -9.45
N LEU A 98 -5.47 6.78 -8.40
CA LEU A 98 -4.92 7.53 -7.27
C LEU A 98 -3.82 8.50 -7.74
N GLN A 99 -2.96 8.13 -8.69
CA GLN A 99 -1.89 9.01 -9.19
C GLN A 99 -2.38 10.22 -9.99
N VAL A 100 -3.52 10.15 -10.67
CA VAL A 100 -4.05 11.28 -11.48
C VAL A 100 -4.91 12.25 -10.67
N LEU A 101 -5.33 11.88 -9.48
CA LEU A 101 -6.07 12.77 -8.58
C LEU A 101 -5.19 13.94 -8.12
N PRO A 102 -5.77 15.14 -7.90
CA PRO A 102 -5.08 16.24 -7.23
C PRO A 102 -4.55 15.79 -5.85
N GLU A 103 -3.40 16.32 -5.44
CA GLU A 103 -2.67 15.87 -4.24
C GLU A 103 -3.55 15.80 -2.98
N ASP A 104 -4.38 16.81 -2.74
CA ASP A 104 -5.23 16.88 -1.55
C ASP A 104 -6.35 15.81 -1.56
N VAL A 105 -6.99 15.62 -2.72
CA VAL A 105 -7.99 14.55 -2.92
C VAL A 105 -7.34 13.19 -2.81
N GLN A 106 -6.16 13.03 -3.40
CA GLN A 106 -5.39 11.80 -3.41
C GLN A 106 -5.02 11.38 -1.98
N VAL A 107 -4.50 12.30 -1.17
CA VAL A 107 -4.18 12.06 0.25
C VAL A 107 -5.43 11.62 0.99
N TRP A 108 -6.54 12.35 0.83
CA TRP A 108 -7.82 12.01 1.45
C TRP A 108 -8.29 10.59 1.11
N VAL A 109 -8.34 10.23 -0.18
CA VAL A 109 -8.79 8.91 -0.62
C VAL A 109 -7.88 7.80 -0.07
N ARG A 110 -6.55 8.02 -0.05
CA ARG A 110 -5.60 7.03 0.49
C ARG A 110 -5.75 6.80 1.99
N GLU A 111 -5.99 7.86 2.77
CA GLU A 111 -6.21 7.73 4.22
C GLU A 111 -7.41 6.83 4.54
N HIS A 112 -8.41 6.82 3.66
CA HIS A 112 -9.64 6.04 3.81
C HIS A 112 -9.55 4.61 3.25
N ARG A 113 -8.43 4.24 2.62
CA ARG A 113 -8.11 2.86 2.17
C ARG A 113 -9.27 2.14 1.46
N PRO A 114 -9.74 2.65 0.30
CA PRO A 114 -10.87 2.06 -0.42
C PRO A 114 -10.58 0.62 -0.85
N GLU A 115 -11.59 -0.25 -0.69
CA GLU A 115 -11.49 -1.67 -1.08
C GLU A 115 -11.89 -1.92 -2.55
N SER A 116 -12.50 -0.94 -3.23
CA SER A 116 -12.90 -1.02 -4.65
C SER A 116 -12.81 0.32 -5.36
N GLY A 117 -12.80 0.29 -6.69
CA GLY A 117 -12.85 1.47 -7.56
C GLY A 117 -14.03 2.38 -7.21
N GLU A 118 -15.23 1.83 -7.02
CA GLU A 118 -16.42 2.63 -6.71
C GLU A 118 -16.28 3.36 -5.37
N ARG A 119 -15.70 2.71 -4.35
CA ARG A 119 -15.46 3.37 -3.06
C ARG A 119 -14.44 4.51 -3.19
N ALA A 120 -13.40 4.32 -4.00
CA ALA A 120 -12.40 5.36 -4.23
C ALA A 120 -13.00 6.58 -4.95
N ILE A 121 -13.88 6.35 -5.92
CA ILE A 121 -14.61 7.40 -6.64
C ILE A 121 -15.52 8.17 -5.67
N ALA A 122 -16.34 7.46 -4.89
CA ALA A 122 -17.26 8.10 -3.94
C ALA A 122 -16.51 9.01 -2.94
N LEU A 123 -15.40 8.52 -2.37
CA LEU A 123 -14.57 9.32 -1.46
C LEU A 123 -13.99 10.58 -2.11
N ALA A 124 -13.59 10.49 -3.38
CA ALA A 124 -13.06 11.63 -4.12
C ALA A 124 -14.15 12.67 -4.40
N GLU A 125 -15.35 12.23 -4.80
CA GLU A 125 -16.50 13.10 -5.08
C GLU A 125 -17.01 13.80 -3.81
N ASP A 126 -17.13 13.07 -2.70
CA ASP A 126 -17.54 13.61 -1.40
C ASP A 126 -16.60 14.73 -0.94
N TYR A 127 -15.28 14.51 -1.05
CA TYR A 127 -14.29 15.51 -0.69
C TYR A 127 -14.40 16.78 -1.56
N GLN A 128 -14.61 16.63 -2.87
CA GLN A 128 -14.80 17.76 -3.77
C GLN A 128 -16.08 18.54 -3.46
N LEU A 129 -17.18 17.84 -3.12
CA LEU A 129 -18.44 18.48 -2.74
C LEU A 129 -18.29 19.28 -1.44
N ALA A 130 -17.60 18.73 -0.44
CA ALA A 130 -17.29 19.43 0.81
C ALA A 130 -16.46 20.70 0.59
N ARG A 131 -15.45 20.68 -0.29
CA ARG A 131 -14.69 21.89 -0.67
C ARG A 131 -15.55 22.94 -1.39
N ARG A 132 -16.45 22.53 -2.29
CA ARG A 132 -17.32 23.48 -3.01
C ARG A 132 -18.33 24.16 -2.09
N THR A 133 -18.84 23.46 -1.08
CA THR A 133 -19.83 23.99 -0.14
C THR A 133 -19.22 24.93 0.91
N THR A 134 -17.96 24.72 1.28
CA THR A 134 -17.21 25.62 2.17
C THR A 134 -16.84 26.92 1.48
N ILE A 135 -16.46 26.89 0.19
CA ILE A 135 -16.16 28.09 -0.61
C ILE A 135 -17.39 28.96 -0.88
N LYS A 136 -18.60 28.37 -0.98
CA LYS A 136 -19.85 29.13 -1.20
C LYS A 136 -20.41 29.80 0.07
N LYS A 137 -19.88 29.49 1.25
CA LYS A 137 -20.38 29.98 2.55
C LYS A 137 -19.48 31.04 3.21
N GLY A 138 -18.36 31.40 2.59
CA GLY A 138 -17.48 32.50 2.99
C GLY A 138 -17.48 33.61 1.97
#